data_AF-A0A0K8UBZ0-F1
#
_entry.id   AF-A0A0K8UBZ0-F1
#
_cell.length_a   1.000
_cell.length_b   1.000
_cell.length_c   1.000
_cell.angle_alpha   90.00
_cell.angle_beta   90.00
_cell.angle_gamma   90.00
#
_symmetry.space_group_name_H-M   'P 1'
#
loop_
_entity.id
_entity.type
_entity.pdbx_description
1 polymer ?
#
loop_
_entity_poly.entity_id
_entity_poly.type
_entity_poly.pdbx_seq_one_letter_code
_entity_poly.pdbx_strand_id
1 'polypeptide(L)'
;MDAVSLETPQENEFIKQRIARGNVRYIWTSGRKCNFAGCDRPDLQPPNENGWFWSGSGAKIGPTSQRNTGDWSHTGGYNQPQPDNREAAQGNDESCLSILNNFYNDGLKWHDVACHHLKPFVCEDSDELLNFVRSRNAGIRL
;
A
#
# COMPACT_ATOMS: atom_id res chain seq x y z
N MET A 1 7.02 14.17 -5.97
CA MET A 1 5.80 13.49 -5.50
C MET A 1 5.95 12.01 -5.73
N ASP A 2 5.37 11.21 -4.83
CA ASP A 2 5.27 9.75 -4.94
C ASP A 2 3.86 9.31 -4.50
N ALA A 3 3.54 8.01 -4.59
CA ALA A 3 2.30 7.46 -4.04
C ALA A 3 2.30 7.54 -2.51
N VAL A 4 1.12 7.68 -1.90
CA VAL A 4 0.98 7.92 -0.46
C VAL A 4 1.37 6.71 0.39
N SER A 5 2.13 6.96 1.45
CA SER A 5 2.54 6.02 2.49
C SER A 5 1.67 6.23 3.73
N LEU A 6 1.25 5.14 4.40
CA LEU A 6 0.35 5.21 5.57
C LEU A 6 1.06 4.60 6.77
N GLU A 7 2.00 5.34 7.30
CA GLU A 7 2.94 4.91 8.35
C GLU A 7 2.29 4.97 9.73
N THR A 8 1.33 5.88 9.89
CA THR A 8 0.60 6.06 11.15
C THR A 8 -0.91 5.77 11.01
N PRO A 9 -1.58 5.34 12.10
CA PRO A 9 -3.04 5.23 12.11
C PRO A 9 -3.75 6.54 11.73
N GLN A 10 -3.17 7.68 12.10
CA GLN A 10 -3.71 9.00 11.81
C GLN A 10 -3.70 9.30 10.31
N GLU A 11 -2.62 8.98 9.60
CA GLU A 11 -2.55 9.08 8.13
C GLU A 11 -3.55 8.15 7.45
N ASN A 12 -3.63 6.89 7.90
CA ASN A 12 -4.59 5.93 7.36
C ASN A 12 -6.03 6.44 7.50
N GLU A 13 -6.43 6.90 8.69
CA GLU A 13 -7.77 7.43 8.92
C GLU A 13 -8.02 8.75 8.15
N PHE A 14 -7.01 9.61 8.03
CA PHE A 14 -7.09 10.83 7.24
C PHE A 14 -7.42 10.54 5.77
N ILE A 15 -6.78 9.52 5.18
CA ILE A 15 -7.05 9.09 3.80
C ILE A 15 -8.42 8.40 3.70
N LYS A 16 -8.75 7.49 4.61
CA LYS A 16 -10.05 6.78 4.62
C LYS A 16 -11.23 7.74 4.72
N GLN A 17 -11.14 8.79 5.54
CA GLN A 17 -12.19 9.81 5.63
C GLN A 17 -12.43 10.53 4.30
N ARG A 18 -11.38 10.78 3.52
CA ARG A 18 -11.49 11.42 2.19
C ARG A 18 -12.08 10.48 1.15
N ILE A 19 -11.66 9.22 1.16
CA ILE A 19 -12.24 8.17 0.32
C ILE A 19 -13.74 8.05 0.59
N ALA A 20 -14.13 7.99 1.88
CA ALA A 20 -15.53 7.88 2.28
C ALA A 20 -16.35 9.12 1.89
N ARG A 21 -15.87 10.34 2.20
CA ARG A 21 -16.56 11.60 1.84
C ARG A 21 -16.68 11.80 0.34
N GLY A 22 -15.65 11.40 -0.41
CA GLY A 22 -15.63 11.48 -1.87
C GLY A 22 -16.37 10.35 -2.57
N ASN A 23 -16.93 9.37 -1.82
CA ASN A 23 -17.51 8.15 -2.35
C ASN A 23 -16.59 7.44 -3.38
N VAL A 24 -15.29 7.45 -3.11
CA VAL A 24 -14.29 6.81 -3.97
C VAL A 24 -14.29 5.32 -3.66
N ARG A 25 -14.45 4.48 -4.69
CA ARG A 25 -14.65 3.04 -4.52
C ARG A 25 -13.38 2.31 -4.06
N TYR A 26 -12.23 2.77 -4.51
CA TYR A 26 -10.92 2.22 -4.18
C TYR A 26 -9.82 3.19 -4.60
N ILE A 27 -8.66 3.12 -3.95
CA ILE A 27 -7.45 3.83 -4.37
C ILE A 27 -6.22 2.94 -4.27
N TRP A 28 -5.21 3.23 -5.08
CA TRP A 28 -3.84 2.76 -4.87
C TRP A 28 -3.13 3.63 -3.82
N THR A 29 -2.31 2.97 -3.01
CA THR A 29 -1.30 3.56 -2.13
C THR A 29 0.10 3.19 -2.63
N SER A 30 1.15 3.56 -1.90
CA SER A 30 2.53 3.11 -2.18
C SER A 30 2.85 1.71 -1.64
N GLY A 31 1.90 1.02 -1.01
CA GLY A 31 2.18 -0.26 -0.37
C GLY A 31 2.53 -1.33 -1.41
N ARG A 32 3.69 -1.96 -1.23
CA ARG A 32 4.27 -2.91 -2.18
C ARG A 32 4.82 -4.14 -1.45
N LYS A 33 4.56 -5.32 -2.01
CA LYS A 33 5.21 -6.56 -1.60
C LYS A 33 6.59 -6.67 -2.25
N CYS A 34 7.61 -6.99 -1.46
CA CYS A 34 8.97 -7.21 -1.94
C CYS A 34 9.04 -8.59 -2.64
N ASN A 35 8.68 -8.63 -3.92
CA ASN A 35 8.66 -9.84 -4.75
C ASN A 35 9.57 -9.74 -5.99
N PHE A 36 10.59 -8.88 -5.94
CA PHE A 36 11.51 -8.60 -7.04
C PHE A 36 12.97 -8.85 -6.61
N ALA A 37 13.91 -8.76 -7.57
CA ALA A 37 15.32 -9.01 -7.31
C ALA A 37 15.87 -8.12 -6.19
N GLY A 38 16.53 -8.72 -5.20
CA GLY A 38 17.04 -8.03 -4.01
C GLY A 38 16.17 -8.19 -2.75
N CYS A 39 15.00 -8.82 -2.86
CA CYS A 39 14.12 -9.11 -1.73
C CYS A 39 14.46 -10.39 -0.95
N ASP A 40 15.57 -11.06 -1.26
CA ASP A 40 15.98 -12.35 -0.65
C ASP A 40 16.52 -12.21 0.78
N ARG A 41 16.40 -11.01 1.37
CA ARG A 41 16.82 -10.77 2.75
C ARG A 41 15.98 -11.59 3.74
N PRO A 42 16.59 -12.24 4.75
CA PRO A 42 15.87 -13.07 5.71
C PRO A 42 14.72 -12.35 6.44
N ASP A 43 14.86 -11.06 6.72
CA ASP A 43 13.86 -10.28 7.44
C ASP A 43 12.61 -9.91 6.60
N LEU A 44 12.64 -10.19 5.30
CA LEU A 44 11.52 -9.99 4.37
C LEU A 44 10.79 -11.30 4.05
N GLN A 45 11.22 -12.42 4.64
CA GLN A 45 10.68 -13.75 4.35
C GLN A 45 9.71 -14.22 5.46
N PRO A 46 8.58 -14.87 5.12
CA PRO A 46 8.04 -15.02 3.76
C PRO A 46 7.50 -13.66 3.22
N PRO A 47 7.54 -13.40 1.91
CA PRO A 47 7.21 -12.08 1.37
C PRO A 47 5.77 -11.64 1.65
N ASN A 48 4.83 -12.59 1.70
CA ASN A 48 3.42 -12.30 1.98
C ASN A 48 3.17 -11.84 3.43
N GLU A 49 4.08 -12.15 4.35
CA GLU A 49 3.99 -11.77 5.76
C GLU A 49 4.89 -10.60 6.10
N ASN A 50 6.17 -10.70 5.77
CA ASN A 50 7.21 -9.77 6.24
C ASN A 50 7.75 -8.84 5.13
N GLY A 51 7.33 -9.06 3.89
CA GLY A 51 7.88 -8.40 2.71
C GLY A 51 7.15 -7.11 2.31
N TRP A 52 6.20 -6.61 3.09
CA TRP A 52 5.45 -5.41 2.74
C TRP A 52 6.16 -4.13 3.19
N PHE A 53 6.16 -3.11 2.34
CA PHE A 53 6.74 -1.80 2.63
C PHE A 53 6.01 -0.71 1.85
N TRP A 54 6.15 0.54 2.29
CA TRP A 54 5.69 1.73 1.57
C TRP A 54 6.77 2.16 0.59
N SER A 55 6.52 2.05 -0.72
CA SER A 55 7.54 2.40 -1.72
C SER A 55 7.83 3.90 -1.80
N GLY A 56 6.89 4.74 -1.33
CA GLY A 56 7.04 6.20 -1.34
C GLY A 56 7.96 6.74 -0.25
N SER A 57 7.99 6.10 0.92
CA SER A 57 8.86 6.48 2.05
C SER A 57 9.98 5.48 2.34
N GLY A 58 9.90 4.26 1.82
CA GLY A 58 10.80 3.15 2.13
C GLY A 58 10.52 2.47 3.48
N ALA A 59 9.53 2.93 4.24
CA ALA A 59 9.19 2.38 5.54
C ALA A 59 8.61 0.97 5.43
N LYS A 60 9.05 0.08 6.33
CA LYS A 60 8.53 -1.30 6.41
C LYS A 60 7.12 -1.30 6.99
N ILE A 61 6.23 -2.09 6.40
CA ILE A 61 4.91 -2.40 6.96
C ILE A 61 5.09 -3.59 7.91
N GLY A 62 4.43 -3.53 9.08
CA GLY A 62 4.50 -4.60 10.07
C GLY A 62 4.06 -5.97 9.52
N PRO A 63 4.47 -7.08 10.16
CA PRO A 63 4.09 -8.42 9.73
C PRO A 63 2.59 -8.54 9.56
N THR A 64 2.11 -9.11 8.45
CA THR A 64 0.67 -9.17 8.18
C THR A 64 -0.08 -10.10 9.14
N SER A 65 0.62 -11.02 9.80
CA SER A 65 0.12 -11.82 10.92
C SER A 65 -0.22 -10.98 12.17
N GLN A 66 0.37 -9.79 12.33
CA GLN A 66 0.15 -8.88 13.46
C GLN A 66 -0.87 -7.79 13.12
N ARG A 67 -2.15 -8.12 13.33
CA ARG A 67 -3.30 -7.26 12.98
C ARG A 67 -3.38 -5.90 13.71
N ASN A 68 -2.59 -5.69 14.75
CA ASN A 68 -2.50 -4.43 15.47
C ASN A 68 -1.55 -3.41 14.82
N THR A 69 -0.81 -3.79 13.77
CA THR A 69 0.22 -2.95 13.12
C THR A 69 -0.18 -2.44 11.74
N GLY A 70 -1.40 -2.73 11.27
CA GLY A 70 -1.91 -2.30 9.98
C GLY A 70 -3.43 -2.40 9.89
N ASP A 71 -4.00 -2.02 8.75
CA ASP A 71 -5.46 -2.00 8.53
C ASP A 71 -5.92 -3.02 7.48
N TRP A 72 -5.19 -4.14 7.39
CA TRP A 72 -5.53 -5.30 6.56
C TRP A 72 -6.93 -5.81 6.87
N SER A 73 -7.69 -6.13 5.82
CA SER A 73 -9.01 -6.69 5.99
C SER A 73 -8.98 -8.08 6.63
N HIS A 74 -10.03 -8.39 7.37
CA HIS A 74 -10.28 -9.72 7.93
C HIS A 74 -11.02 -10.64 6.94
N THR A 75 -11.40 -10.11 5.77
CA THR A 75 -12.11 -10.82 4.72
C THR A 75 -11.66 -10.32 3.34
N GLY A 76 -12.20 -10.88 2.27
CA GLY A 76 -11.83 -10.61 0.89
C GLY A 76 -12.72 -11.38 -0.09
N GLY A 77 -12.27 -11.54 -1.34
CA GLY A 77 -13.06 -12.18 -2.40
C GLY A 77 -13.48 -13.62 -2.10
N TYR A 78 -12.73 -14.34 -1.26
CA TYR A 78 -13.06 -15.70 -0.81
C TYR A 78 -13.39 -15.79 0.69
N ASN A 79 -13.80 -14.68 1.30
CA ASN A 79 -13.95 -14.56 2.75
C ASN A 79 -12.66 -14.91 3.52
N GLN A 80 -11.50 -14.63 2.91
CA GLN A 80 -10.18 -14.88 3.49
C GLN A 80 -9.56 -13.58 3.99
N PRO A 81 -8.84 -13.60 5.13
CA PRO A 81 -8.14 -12.43 5.63
C PRO A 81 -7.01 -12.00 4.69
N GLN A 82 -6.83 -10.70 4.52
CA GLN A 82 -5.80 -10.13 3.64
C GLN A 82 -4.43 -10.08 4.34
N PRO A 83 -3.30 -10.13 3.62
CA PRO A 83 -3.21 -10.35 2.18
C PRO A 83 -3.44 -11.82 1.79
N ASP A 84 -4.35 -12.09 0.85
CA ASP A 84 -4.77 -13.46 0.49
C ASP A 84 -4.15 -13.99 -0.82
N ASN A 85 -3.48 -13.14 -1.59
CA ASN A 85 -2.85 -13.45 -2.88
C ASN A 85 -3.72 -14.32 -3.80
N ARG A 86 -5.00 -13.98 -3.85
CA ARG A 86 -6.08 -14.71 -4.51
C ARG A 86 -5.85 -14.93 -6.00
N GLU A 87 -5.27 -13.96 -6.70
CA GLU A 87 -5.02 -14.07 -8.14
C GLU A 87 -3.79 -14.93 -8.49
N ALA A 88 -3.04 -15.45 -7.50
CA ALA A 88 -1.86 -16.27 -7.76
C ALA A 88 -2.17 -17.53 -8.57
N ALA A 89 -3.35 -18.13 -8.36
CA ALA A 89 -3.83 -19.27 -9.13
C ALA A 89 -4.04 -18.96 -10.62
N GLN A 90 -4.16 -17.68 -10.99
CA GLN A 90 -4.30 -17.19 -12.35
C GLN A 90 -2.97 -16.67 -12.92
N GLY A 91 -1.86 -16.82 -12.17
CA GLY A 91 -0.53 -16.37 -12.56
C GLY A 91 -0.21 -14.92 -12.21
N ASN A 92 -1.08 -14.23 -11.46
CA ASN A 92 -0.84 -12.86 -11.01
C ASN A 92 -0.53 -12.83 -9.52
N ASP A 93 0.58 -12.18 -9.16
CA ASP A 93 0.87 -11.91 -7.76
C ASP A 93 0.15 -10.62 -7.31
N GLU A 94 -0.65 -10.70 -6.25
CA GLU A 94 -1.29 -9.56 -5.60
C GLU A 94 -0.26 -8.86 -4.74
N SER A 95 0.40 -7.92 -5.38
CA SER A 95 1.68 -7.40 -4.96
C SER A 95 1.63 -5.90 -4.65
N CYS A 96 0.47 -5.28 -4.89
CA CYS A 96 0.19 -3.87 -4.63
C CYS A 96 -0.91 -3.75 -3.56
N LEU A 97 -0.78 -2.76 -2.69
CA LEU A 97 -1.73 -2.49 -1.61
C LEU A 97 -2.76 -1.46 -2.08
N SER A 98 -4.04 -1.78 -1.92
CA SER A 98 -5.14 -0.86 -2.20
C SER A 98 -5.99 -0.66 -0.95
N ILE A 99 -6.56 0.54 -0.78
CA ILE A 99 -7.69 0.72 0.12
C ILE A 99 -8.96 0.51 -0.68
N LEU A 100 -9.76 -0.47 -0.30
CA LEU A 100 -11.07 -0.72 -0.88
C LEU A 100 -12.15 -0.14 0.04
N ASN A 101 -13.10 0.61 -0.54
CA ASN A 101 -14.18 1.22 0.21
C ASN A 101 -15.39 0.28 0.26
N ASN A 102 -15.43 -0.54 1.31
CA ASN A 102 -16.52 -1.48 1.61
C ASN A 102 -16.85 -2.42 0.44
N PHE A 103 -15.85 -2.77 -0.37
CA PHE A 103 -16.04 -3.56 -1.59
C PHE A 103 -16.51 -4.99 -1.27
N TYR A 104 -16.03 -5.56 -0.16
CA TYR A 104 -16.40 -6.89 0.32
C TYR A 104 -17.27 -6.85 1.60
N ASN A 105 -17.97 -5.72 1.83
CA ASN A 105 -18.77 -5.50 3.03
C ASN A 105 -17.95 -5.56 4.35
N ASP A 106 -16.73 -5.04 4.31
CA ASP A 106 -15.71 -5.12 5.34
C ASP A 106 -15.20 -3.75 5.81
N GLY A 107 -15.86 -2.69 5.36
CA GLY A 107 -15.48 -1.31 5.61
C GLY A 107 -14.36 -0.82 4.70
N LEU A 108 -13.74 0.31 5.07
CA LEU A 108 -12.55 0.82 4.40
C LEU A 108 -11.31 0.10 4.95
N LYS A 109 -10.73 -0.81 4.17
CA LYS A 109 -9.64 -1.69 4.61
C LYS A 109 -8.57 -1.87 3.53
N TRP A 110 -7.38 -2.29 3.95
CA TRP A 110 -6.29 -2.66 3.06
C TRP A 110 -6.51 -4.05 2.49
N HIS A 111 -6.27 -4.17 1.18
CA HIS A 111 -6.30 -5.42 0.42
C HIS A 111 -5.05 -5.48 -0.44
N ASP A 112 -4.46 -6.66 -0.58
CA ASP A 112 -3.52 -6.91 -1.66
C ASP A 112 -4.32 -7.09 -2.95
N VAL A 113 -3.81 -6.54 -4.03
CA VAL A 113 -4.46 -6.58 -5.34
C VAL A 113 -3.40 -6.71 -6.41
N ALA A 114 -3.72 -7.43 -7.48
CA ALA A 114 -2.84 -7.51 -8.64
C ALA A 114 -2.60 -6.12 -9.24
N CYS A 115 -1.33 -5.77 -9.47
CA CYS A 115 -0.93 -4.40 -9.79
C CYS A 115 -1.45 -3.89 -11.15
N HIS A 116 -1.96 -4.76 -12.02
CA HIS A 116 -2.44 -4.40 -13.36
C HIS A 116 -3.82 -3.73 -13.36
N HIS A 117 -4.54 -3.76 -12.23
CA HIS A 117 -5.88 -3.16 -12.13
C HIS A 117 -5.82 -1.63 -12.21
N LEU A 118 -6.66 -1.04 -13.06
CA LEU A 118 -6.84 0.40 -13.13
C LEU A 118 -7.58 0.93 -11.90
N LYS A 119 -6.91 1.79 -11.12
CA LYS A 119 -7.49 2.50 -9.98
C LYS A 119 -6.93 3.92 -9.90
N PRO A 120 -7.71 4.89 -9.38
CA PRO A 120 -7.13 6.16 -8.97
C PRO A 120 -6.13 5.94 -7.83
N PHE A 121 -5.20 6.87 -7.65
CA PHE A 121 -4.18 6.82 -6.61
C PHE A 121 -4.16 8.12 -5.83
N VAL A 122 -3.63 8.07 -4.61
CA VAL A 122 -3.31 9.27 -3.84
C VAL A 122 -1.80 9.43 -3.83
N CYS A 123 -1.34 10.66 -4.07
CA CYS A 123 0.07 11.01 -4.02
C CYS A 123 0.38 11.93 -2.84
N GLU A 124 1.64 11.93 -2.43
CA GLU A 124 2.21 12.83 -1.44
C GLU A 124 3.48 13.48 -1.95
N ASP A 125 3.86 14.58 -1.31
CA ASP A 125 5.19 15.14 -1.49
C ASP A 125 6.22 14.26 -0.81
N SER A 126 7.30 13.95 -1.53
CA SER A 126 8.41 13.16 -1.02
C SER A 126 9.58 14.09 -0.78
N ASP A 127 9.97 14.25 0.49
CA ASP A 127 11.11 15.10 0.86
C ASP A 127 12.41 14.65 0.19
N GLU A 128 12.60 13.35 0.01
CA GLU A 128 13.76 12.81 -0.72
C GLU A 128 13.79 13.31 -2.16
N LEU A 129 12.67 13.19 -2.89
CA LEU A 129 12.57 13.65 -4.27
C LEU A 129 12.66 15.18 -4.38
N LEU A 130 12.03 15.91 -3.44
CA LEU A 130 12.12 17.37 -3.40
C LEU A 130 13.56 17.83 -3.12
N ASN A 131 14.27 17.17 -2.20
CA ASN A 131 15.67 17.47 -1.90
C ASN A 131 16.60 17.13 -3.05
N PHE A 132 16.35 16.01 -3.75
CA PHE A 132 17.05 15.68 -4.99
C PHE A 132 16.90 16.79 -6.03
N VAL A 133 15.67 17.26 -6.27
CA VAL A 133 15.40 18.37 -7.21
C VAL A 133 16.10 19.65 -6.78
N ARG A 134 16.03 20.03 -5.49
CA ARG A 134 16.74 21.22 -4.95
C ARG A 134 18.24 21.14 -5.18
N SER A 135 18.86 19.98 -4.93
CA SER A 135 20.32 19.79 -5.07
C SER A 135 20.83 19.93 -6.50
N ARG A 136 19.96 19.67 -7.50
CA ARG A 136 20.32 19.71 -8.92
C ARG A 136 19.92 20.99 -9.64
N ASN A 137 19.13 21.85 -9.01
CA ASN A 137 18.59 23.06 -9.63
C ASN A 137 18.75 24.26 -8.70
N ALA A 138 19.88 24.97 -8.82
CA ALA A 138 20.17 26.15 -8.01
C ALA A 138 19.10 27.25 -8.21
N GLY A 139 18.56 27.79 -7.12
CA GLY A 139 17.57 28.88 -7.14
C GLY A 139 16.13 28.45 -7.44
N ILE A 140 15.84 27.15 -7.55
CA ILE A 140 14.47 26.67 -7.72
C ILE A 140 13.63 26.93 -6.46
N ARG A 141 12.38 27.37 -6.63
CA ARG A 141 11.38 27.47 -5.56
C ARG A 141 10.33 26.38 -5.77
N LEU A 142 10.27 25.44 -4.83
CA LEU A 142 9.30 24.35 -4.78
C LEU A 142 8.17 24.72 -3.82
#